data_AF-A0A0R1VI20-F1
#
_entry.id   AF-A0A0R1VI20-F1
#
_cell.length_a   1.000
_cell.length_b   1.000
_cell.length_c   1.000
_cell.angle_alpha   90.00
_cell.angle_beta   90.00
_cell.angle_gamma   90.00
#
_symmetry.space_group_name_H-M   'P 1'
#
loop_
_entity.id
_entity.type
_entity.pdbx_description
1 polymer ?
#
loop_
_entity_poly.entity_id
_entity_poly.type
_entity_poly.pdbx_seq_one_letter_code
_entity_poly.pdbx_strand_id
1 'polypeptide(L)' 'MMPDHVHLLLSIPPKISVSSFMGYLKGKSALMMFDQHANLKYKFGNRHFWSEGY' A
#
# COMPACT_ATOMS: atom_id res chain seq x y z
N MET A 1 7.99 9.34 8.40
CA MET A 1 7.40 8.00 8.27
C MET A 1 7.53 7.31 9.61
N MET A 2 6.48 6.62 10.05
CA MET A 2 6.58 5.72 11.20
C MET A 2 6.96 4.32 10.70
N PRO A 3 7.57 3.46 11.55
CA PRO A 3 8.02 2.13 11.12
C PRO A 3 6.90 1.20 10.64
N ASP A 4 5.67 1.45 11.07
CA ASP A 4 4.51 0.58 10.87
C ASP A 4 3.37 1.23 10.05
N HIS A 5 3.41 2.55 9.83
CA HIS A 5 2.39 3.26 9.04
C HIS A 5 2.91 4.51 8.33
N VAL A 6 2.18 4.91 7.28
CA VAL A 6 2.52 6.02 6.41
C VAL A 6 1.38 7.04 6.38
N HIS A 7 1.70 8.31 6.59
CA HIS A 7 0.79 9.44 6.40
C HIS A 7 1.10 10.10 5.06
N LEU A 8 0.07 10.29 4.23
CA LEU A 8 0.19 10.92 2.92
C LEU A 8 -0.84 12.05 2.80
N LEU A 9 -0.40 13.23 2.37
CA LEU A 9 -1.28 14.32 1.98
C LEU A 9 -1.36 14.35 0.45
N LEU A 10 -2.56 14.11 -0.10
CA LEU A 10 -2.76 13.91 -1.53
C LEU A 10 -3.90 14.80 -2.04
N SER A 11 -3.73 15.35 -3.25
CA SER A 11 -4.80 16.03 -3.98
C SER A 11 -5.42 15.07 -4.98
N ILE A 12 -6.63 14.57 -4.68
CA ILE A 12 -7.34 13.59 -5.52
C ILE A 12 -8.44 14.32 -6.32
N PRO A 13 -8.48 14.18 -7.66
CA PRO A 13 -9.58 14.72 -8.45
C PRO A 13 -10.94 14.19 -8.00
N PRO A 14 -12.01 15.02 -7.91
CA PRO A 14 -13.30 14.61 -7.35
C PRO A 14 -14.01 13.52 -8.16
N LYS A 15 -13.63 13.33 -9.43
CA LYS A 15 -14.12 12.25 -10.30
C LYS A 15 -13.60 10.85 -9.94
N ILE A 16 -12.57 10.77 -9.09
CA ILE A 16 -11.96 9.51 -8.65
C ILE A 16 -12.41 9.25 -7.23
N SER A 17 -12.98 8.07 -6.97
CA SER A 17 -13.32 7.70 -5.60
C SER A 17 -12.07 7.48 -4.76
N VAL A 18 -12.09 7.95 -3.52
CA VAL A 18 -11.00 7.75 -2.56
C VAL A 18 -10.70 6.26 -2.39
N SER A 19 -11.73 5.41 -2.36
CA SER A 19 -11.59 3.95 -2.23
C SER A 19 -10.85 3.32 -3.40
N SER A 20 -11.16 3.72 -4.64
CA SER A 20 -10.47 3.22 -5.83
C SER A 20 -9.01 3.66 -5.84
N PHE A 21 -8.77 4.94 -5.52
CA PHE A 21 -7.41 5.49 -5.43
C PHE A 21 -6.57 4.77 -4.37
N MET A 22 -7.10 4.58 -3.16
CA MET A 22 -6.41 3.89 -2.07
C MET A 22 -6.19 2.41 -2.37
N GLY A 23 -7.16 1.73 -3.01
CA GLY A 23 -7.01 0.36 -3.47
C GLY A 23 -5.86 0.20 -4.46
N TYR A 24 -5.77 1.10 -5.44
CA TYR A 24 -4.65 1.13 -6.39
C TYR A 24 -3.32 1.42 -5.69
N LEU A 25 -3.26 2.48 -4.89
CA LEU A 25 -2.03 2.91 -4.22
C LEU A 25 -1.46 1.81 -3.32
N LYS A 26 -2.30 1.22 -2.46
CA LYS A 26 -1.91 0.15 -1.54
C LYS A 26 -1.54 -1.12 -2.28
N GLY A 27 -2.31 -1.52 -3.30
CA GLY A 27 -2.03 -2.72 -4.10
C GLY A 27 -0.73 -2.61 -4.90
N LYS A 28 -0.53 -1.50 -5.61
CA LYS A 28 0.66 -1.29 -6.45
C LYS A 28 1.94 -1.18 -5.62
N SER A 29 1.89 -0.44 -4.51
CA SER A 29 3.04 -0.31 -3.60
C SER A 29 3.41 -1.63 -2.94
N ALA A 30 2.44 -2.44 -2.50
CA ALA A 30 2.71 -3.77 -1.95
C ALA A 30 3.43 -4.67 -2.97
N LEU A 31 2.99 -4.67 -4.23
CA LEU A 31 3.64 -5.43 -5.29
C LEU A 31 5.09 -4.98 -5.53
N MET A 32 5.34 -3.67 -5.58
CA MET A 32 6.69 -3.12 -5.74
C MET A 32 7.59 -3.47 -4.56
N MET A 33 7.08 -3.40 -3.32
CA MET A 33 7.84 -3.77 -2.12
C MET A 33 8.24 -5.24 -2.12
N PHE A 34 7.34 -6.15 -2.50
CA PHE A 34 7.68 -7.58 -2.58
C PHE A 34 8.64 -7.91 -3.73
N ASP A 35 8.62 -7.13 -4.81
CA ASP A 35 9.53 -7.30 -5.93
C ASP A 35 10.95 -6.84 -5.57
N GLN A 36 11.08 -5.65 -4.97
CA GLN A 36 12.36 -5.05 -4.59
C GLN A 36 12.98 -5.70 -3.34
N HIS A 37 12.17 -6.21 -2.43
CA HIS A 37 12.61 -6.80 -1.17
C HIS A 37 12.11 -8.23 -1.02
N ALA A 38 12.74 -9.16 -1.73
CA ALA A 38 12.37 -10.59 -1.73
C ALA A 38 12.26 -11.20 -0.31
N ASN A 39 13.07 -10.73 0.65
CA ASN A 39 13.01 -11.17 2.04
C ASN A 39 11.67 -10.87 2.73
N LEU A 40 10.95 -9.82 2.30
CA LEU A 40 9.63 -9.49 2.83
C LEU A 40 8.57 -10.51 2.42
N LYS A 41 8.75 -11.23 1.30
CA LYS A 41 7.83 -12.32 0.91
C LYS A 41 7.81 -13.44 1.96
N TYR A 42 8.94 -13.72 2.59
CA TYR A 42 9.05 -14.72 3.65
C TYR A 42 8.48 -14.21 4.98
N LYS A 43 8.69 -12.92 5.30
CA LYS A 43 8.17 -12.30 6.53
C LYS A 43 6.65 -12.11 6.50
N PHE A 44 6.11 -11.81 5.33
CA PHE A 44 4.68 -11.61 5.10
C PHE A 44 4.14 -12.71 4.18
N GLY A 45 4.21 -13.97 4.63
CA GLY A 45 3.94 -15.17 3.83
C GLY A 45 2.64 -15.19 3.00
N ASN A 46 1.62 -14.42 3.39
CA ASN A 46 0.36 -14.25 2.64
C ASN A 46 0.36 -13.05 1.67
N ARG A 47 1.50 -12.39 1.45
CA ARG A 47 1.65 -11.17 0.65
C ARG A 47 0.74 -10.01 1.08
N HIS A 48 0.28 -10.01 2.33
CA HIS A 48 -0.39 -8.86 2.94
C HIS A 48 0.67 -7.92 3.51
N PHE A 49 0.88 -6.78 2.83
CA PHE A 49 1.81 -5.75 3.28
C PHE A 49 1.11 -4.65 4.08
N TRP A 50 -0.11 -4.27 3.69
CA TRP A 50 -0.88 -3.25 4.37
C TRP A 50 -1.98 -3.86 5.25
N SER A 51 -2.36 -3.15 6.32
CA SER A 51 -3.59 -3.42 7.07
C SER A 51 -4.84 -3.20 6.21
N GLU A 52 -5.97 -3.79 6.58
CA GLU A 52 -7.26 -3.53 5.92
C GLU A 52 -7.77 -2.12 6.21
N GLY A 53 -8.57 -1.55 5.29
CA GLY A 53 -9.09 -0.17 5.40
C GLY A 53 -8.06 0.90 5.00
N TYR A 54 -8.43 2.18 5.14
CA TYR A 54 -7.52 3.34 5.00
C TYR A 54 -8.10 4.55 5.73
#